data_AF-A0A7S2D048-F1
#
_entry.id   AF-A0A7S2D048-F1
#
_cell.length_a   1.000
_cell.length_b   1.000
_cell.length_c   1.000
_cell.angle_alpha   90.00
_cell.angle_beta   90.00
_cell.angle_gamma   90.00
#
_symmetry.space_group_name_H-M   'P 1'
#
loop_
_entity.id
_entity.type
_entity.pdbx_description
1 polymer ?
#
loop_
_entity_poly.entity_id
_entity_poly.type
_entity_poly.pdbx_seq_one_letter_code
_entity_poly.pdbx_strand_id
1 'polypeptide(L)'
;DDGEQYTDSDTDAAPRSFICPMTQEIMRRPVVLKDGHTYERSAIRTWFRDHDTSPMTSLSVNKELIENHGLRQAIQEWHSARKAATTAAATTSAATATAEVAA
;
A
#
# COMPACT_ATOMS: atom_id res chain seq x y z
N ASP A 1 6.08 17.34 2.68
CA ASP A 1 6.03 15.99 2.12
C ASP A 1 5.69 15.09 3.28
N ASP A 2 4.39 14.95 3.58
CA ASP A 2 3.89 14.11 4.65
C ASP A 2 4.13 12.66 4.23
N GLY A 3 5.33 12.17 4.52
CA GLY A 3 5.83 10.88 4.12
C GLY A 3 5.02 9.74 4.72
N GLU A 4 3.85 9.47 4.17
CA GLU A 4 3.02 8.33 4.52
C GLU A 4 3.79 7.05 4.16
N GLN A 5 4.45 6.52 5.18
CA GLN A 5 5.08 5.21 5.16
C GLN A 5 4.03 4.19 5.59
N TYR A 6 3.82 3.18 4.75
CA TYR A 6 3.10 1.97 5.14
C TYR A 6 4.03 1.15 6.03
N THR A 7 3.48 0.61 7.12
CA THR A 7 4.26 -0.27 8.00
C THR A 7 4.20 -1.72 7.52
N ASP A 8 5.07 -2.57 8.06
CA ASP A 8 5.03 -4.01 7.81
C ASP A 8 3.68 -4.63 8.24
N SER A 9 3.13 -4.14 9.36
CA SER A 9 1.79 -4.53 9.85
C SER A 9 0.67 -4.08 8.91
N ASP A 10 0.82 -2.96 8.20
CA ASP A 10 -0.13 -2.57 7.17
C ASP A 10 -0.03 -3.54 5.99
N THR A 11 1.18 -3.87 5.56
CA THR A 11 1.43 -4.76 4.43
C THR A 11 0.83 -6.16 4.67
N ASP A 12 0.98 -6.72 5.88
CA ASP A 12 0.38 -8.01 6.26
C ASP A 12 -1.15 -7.99 6.21
N ALA A 13 -1.77 -6.88 6.64
CA ALA A 13 -3.21 -6.73 6.66
C ALA A 13 -3.81 -6.27 5.31
N ALA A 14 -2.97 -5.86 4.36
CA ALA A 14 -3.41 -5.35 3.07
C ALA A 14 -3.86 -6.49 2.16
N PRO A 15 -4.93 -6.28 1.36
CA PRO A 15 -5.26 -7.17 0.26
C PRO A 15 -4.07 -7.34 -0.69
N ARG A 16 -3.84 -8.56 -1.18
CA ARG A 16 -2.77 -8.86 -2.15
C ARG A 16 -2.81 -7.97 -3.39
N SER A 17 -4.00 -7.50 -3.79
CA SER A 17 -4.22 -6.57 -4.89
C SER A 17 -3.55 -5.21 -4.70
N PHE A 18 -3.20 -4.84 -3.46
CA PHE A 18 -2.55 -3.57 -3.10
C PHE A 18 -1.03 -3.71 -3.00
N ILE A 19 -0.52 -4.95 -2.99
CA ILE A 19 0.89 -5.26 -2.84
C ILE A 19 1.56 -5.30 -4.22
N CYS A 20 2.69 -4.62 -4.33
CA CYS A 20 3.51 -4.70 -5.54
C CYS A 20 4.16 -6.09 -5.63
N PRO A 21 4.01 -6.82 -6.75
CA PRO A 21 4.64 -8.13 -6.91
C PRO A 21 6.17 -8.07 -6.93
N MET A 22 6.77 -6.90 -7.22
CA MET A 22 8.22 -6.73 -7.22
C MET A 22 8.79 -6.35 -5.84
N THR A 23 8.22 -5.35 -5.18
CA THR A 23 8.75 -4.85 -3.90
C THR A 23 8.18 -5.58 -2.69
N GLN A 24 7.07 -6.31 -2.87
CA GLN A 24 6.32 -6.94 -1.78
C GLN A 24 5.80 -5.93 -0.73
N GLU A 25 5.65 -4.67 -1.12
CA GLU A 25 5.14 -3.58 -0.29
C GLU A 25 3.84 -3.00 -0.88
N ILE A 26 3.06 -2.29 -0.04
CA ILE A 26 1.87 -1.58 -0.50
C ILE A 26 2.26 -0.51 -1.55
N MET A 27 1.56 -0.54 -2.69
CA MET A 27 1.77 0.41 -3.78
C MET A 27 1.33 1.83 -3.39
N ARG A 28 2.25 2.79 -3.54
CA ARG A 28 1.97 4.23 -3.42
C ARG A 28 1.49 4.81 -4.73
N ARG A 29 2.11 4.38 -5.83
CA ARG A 29 1.80 4.82 -7.20
C ARG A 29 1.59 3.60 -8.08
N PRO A 30 0.43 2.92 -7.94
CA PRO A 30 0.11 1.75 -8.76
C PRO A 30 0.04 2.15 -10.23
N VAL A 31 0.83 1.48 -11.08
CA VAL A 31 0.82 1.59 -12.53
C VAL A 31 0.58 0.23 -13.16
N VAL A 32 -0.23 0.19 -14.19
CA VAL A 32 -0.59 -1.01 -14.94
C VAL A 32 0.25 -1.06 -16.22
N LEU A 33 0.85 -2.21 -16.47
CA LEU A 33 1.45 -2.55 -17.77
C LEU A 33 0.39 -3.10 -18.72
N LYS A 34 0.71 -3.14 -20.02
CA LYS A 34 -0.11 -3.82 -21.03
C LYS A 34 -0.33 -5.32 -20.78
N ASP A 35 0.46 -5.93 -19.91
CA ASP A 35 0.29 -7.32 -19.48
C ASP A 35 -0.84 -7.50 -18.45
N GLY A 36 -1.50 -6.41 -18.02
CA GLY A 36 -2.59 -6.41 -17.04
C GLY A 36 -2.11 -6.45 -15.59
N HIS A 37 -0.80 -6.45 -15.32
CA HIS A 37 -0.26 -6.47 -13.98
C HIS A 37 -0.01 -5.05 -13.47
N THR A 38 -0.22 -4.86 -12.17
CA THR A 38 0.04 -3.58 -11.49
C THR A 38 1.33 -3.66 -10.69
N TYR A 39 2.15 -2.62 -10.81
CA TYR A 39 3.41 -2.48 -10.12
C TYR A 39 3.52 -1.11 -9.45
N GLU A 40 4.45 -0.98 -8.51
CA GLU A 40 4.85 0.32 -8.00
C GLU A 40 5.63 1.06 -9.11
N ARG A 41 5.26 2.32 -9.38
CA ARG A 41 5.85 3.13 -10.45
C ARG A 41 7.37 3.19 -10.38
N SER A 42 7.93 3.38 -9.19
CA SER A 42 9.39 3.49 -9.00
C SER A 42 10.10 2.17 -9.27
N ALA A 43 9.49 1.05 -8.86
CA ALA A 43 10.04 -0.29 -9.04
C ALA A 43 10.10 -0.67 -10.52
N ILE A 44 8.98 -0.54 -11.24
CA ILE A 44 8.92 -0.90 -12.66
C ILE A 44 9.76 0.04 -13.55
N ARG A 45 9.87 1.33 -13.18
CA ARG A 45 10.77 2.26 -13.88
C ARG A 45 12.24 1.87 -13.72
N THR A 46 12.61 1.42 -12.51
CA THR A 46 13.97 0.94 -12.24
C THR A 46 14.25 -0.33 -13.03
N TRP A 47 13.29 -1.26 -13.08
CA TRP A 47 13.39 -2.47 -13.89
C TRP A 47 13.60 -2.17 -15.38
N PHE A 48 12.82 -1.24 -15.93
CA PHE A 48 12.91 -0.86 -17.34
C PHE A 48 14.17 -0.10 -17.75
N ARG A 49 15.03 0.27 -16.80
CA ARG A 49 16.37 0.78 -17.10
C ARG A 49 17.28 -0.32 -17.62
N ASP A 50 17.13 -1.52 -17.09
CA ASP A 50 18.03 -2.65 -17.32
C ASP A 50 17.34 -3.78 -18.11
N HIS A 51 16.01 -3.75 -18.27
CA HIS A 51 15.21 -4.79 -18.92
C HIS A 51 14.12 -4.23 -19.85
N ASP A 52 13.76 -4.98 -20.89
CA ASP A 52 12.65 -4.69 -21.82
C ASP A 52 11.49 -5.69 -21.68
N THR A 53 11.44 -6.39 -20.53
CA THR A 53 10.49 -7.48 -20.27
C THR A 53 9.60 -7.18 -19.06
N SER A 54 8.47 -7.88 -18.96
CA SER A 54 7.62 -7.85 -17.77
C SER A 54 8.28 -8.63 -16.63
N PRO A 55 8.35 -8.08 -15.40
CA PRO A 55 8.91 -8.79 -14.24
C PRO A 55 8.18 -10.11 -13.93
N MET A 56 6.88 -10.19 -14.22
CA MET A 56 6.05 -11.35 -13.90
C MET A 56 6.10 -12.44 -14.97
N THR A 57 6.07 -12.03 -16.24
CA THR A 57 5.95 -13.00 -17.36
C THR A 57 7.27 -13.24 -18.07
N SER A 58 8.29 -12.41 -17.81
CA SER A 58 9.56 -12.39 -18.55
C SER A 58 9.39 -12.21 -20.07
N LEU A 59 8.22 -11.76 -20.53
CA LEU A 59 7.93 -11.49 -21.94
C LEU A 59 8.28 -10.05 -22.28
N SER A 60 8.71 -9.82 -23.52
CA SER A 60 8.92 -8.46 -24.04
C SER A 60 7.61 -7.69 -24.04
N VAL A 61 7.63 -6.51 -23.41
CA VAL A 61 6.45 -5.65 -23.25
C VAL A 61 6.80 -4.21 -23.59
N ASN A 62 5.79 -3.46 -24.02
CA ASN A 62 5.94 -2.02 -24.17
C ASN A 62 6.12 -1.38 -22.79
N LYS A 63 7.05 -0.43 -22.68
CA LYS A 63 7.33 0.34 -21.45
C LYS A 63 6.26 1.40 -21.13
N GLU A 64 5.07 1.23 -21.67
CA GLU A 64 3.94 2.13 -21.44
C GLU A 64 3.33 1.83 -20.07
N LEU A 65 3.39 2.81 -19.17
CA LEU A 65 2.88 2.72 -17.81
C LEU A 65 1.61 3.54 -17.69
N ILE A 66 0.49 2.88 -17.41
CA ILE A 66 -0.81 3.54 -17.23
C ILE A 66 -1.04 3.70 -15.73
N GLU A 67 -1.29 4.93 -15.24
CA GLU A 67 -1.58 5.15 -13.82
C GLU A 67 -2.93 4.54 -13.43
N ASN A 68 -2.97 3.73 -12.37
CA ASN A 68 -4.21 3.17 -11.85
C ASN A 68 -4.74 4.05 -10.71
N HIS A 69 -5.44 5.12 -11.09
CA HIS A 69 -6.00 6.06 -10.11
C HIS A 69 -7.04 5.42 -9.19
N GLY A 70 -7.84 4.49 -9.69
CA GLY A 70 -8.86 3.79 -8.88
C GLY A 70 -8.22 2.94 -7.79
N LEU A 71 -7.18 2.17 -8.13
CA LEU A 71 -6.44 1.39 -7.16
C LEU A 71 -5.70 2.27 -6.15
N ARG A 72 -5.11 3.39 -6.61
CA ARG A 72 -4.47 4.36 -5.71
C ARG A 72 -5.46 4.89 -4.67
N GLN A 73 -6.66 5.26 -5.10
CA GLN A 73 -7.70 5.75 -4.21
C GLN A 73 -8.15 4.67 -3.22
N ALA A 74 -8.39 3.44 -3.70
CA ALA A 74 -8.78 2.32 -2.84
C ALA A 74 -7.74 2.01 -1.74
N ILE A 75 -6.44 2.06 -2.07
CA ILE A 75 -5.34 1.89 -1.11
C ILE A 75 -5.36 3.01 -0.05
N GLN A 76 -5.55 4.26 -0.49
CA GLN A 76 -5.61 5.40 0.42
C GLN A 76 -6.80 5.34 1.37
N GLU A 77 -7.97 4.98 0.87
CA GLU A 77 -9.19 4.81 1.67
C GLU A 77 -9.03 3.69 2.70
N TRP A 78 -8.50 2.53 2.28
CA TRP A 78 -8.20 1.40 3.15
C TRP A 78 -7.22 1.79 4.28
N HIS A 79 -6.12 2.46 3.94
CA HIS A 79 -5.11 2.89 4.91
C HIS A 79 -5.67 3.92 5.90
N SER A 80 -6.47 4.86 5.41
CA SER A 80 -7.09 5.90 6.24
C SER A 80 -8.11 5.31 7.22
N ALA A 81 -8.95 4.37 6.76
CA ALA A 81 -9.92 3.67 7.61
C ALA A 81 -9.22 2.87 8.72
N ARG A 82 -8.08 2.23 8.41
CA ARG A 82 -7.27 1.50 9.40
C ARG A 82 -6.64 2.43 10.43
N LYS A 83 -6.03 3.54 10.01
CA LYS A 83 -5.47 4.54 10.93
C LYS A 83 -6.54 5.07 11.89
N ALA A 84 -7.75 5.33 11.40
CA ALA A 84 -8.87 5.75 12.22
C ALA A 84 -9.28 4.68 13.24
N ALA A 85 -9.37 3.41 12.82
CA ALA A 85 -9.70 2.28 13.70
C ALA A 85 -8.63 2.04 14.78
N THR A 86 -7.35 2.11 14.43
CA THR A 86 -6.24 1.93 15.39
C THR A 86 -6.19 3.08 16.41
N THR A 87 -6.48 4.32 15.98
CA THR A 87 -6.54 5.48 16.89
C THR A 87 -7.73 5.40 17.86
N ALA A 88 -8.87 4.90 17.41
CA ALA A 88 -10.04 4.65 18.26
C ALA A 88 -9.79 3.52 19.28
N ALA A 89 -9.10 2.45 18.88
CA ALA A 89 -8.75 1.33 19.76
C ALA A 89 -7.72 1.72 20.84
N ALA A 90 -6.70 2.51 20.51
CA ALA A 90 -5.66 2.95 21.44
C ALA A 90 -6.20 3.85 22.57
N THR A 91 -7.22 4.67 22.29
CA THR A 91 -7.85 5.55 23.29
C THR A 91 -8.70 4.77 24.32
N THR A 92 -9.10 3.54 24.01
CA THR A 92 -9.96 2.74 24.90
C THR A 92 -9.17 1.99 26.00
N SER A 93 -7.85 1.82 25.86
CA SER A 93 -7.04 1.10 26.86
C SER A 93 -6.44 2.00 27.97
N ALA A 94 -6.70 3.32 27.95
CA ALA A 94 -6.14 4.26 28.93
C ALA A 94 -7.16 4.79 29.95
N ALA A 95 -8.45 4.43 29.86
CA ALA A 95 -9.52 4.97 30.72
C ALA A 95 -10.15 3.92 31.66
N THR A 96 -9.32 3.14 32.36
CA THR A 96 -9.78 2.37 33.54
C THR A 96 -8.75 2.46 34.66
N ALA A 97 -8.58 3.65 35.23
CA ALA A 97 -7.92 3.81 36.53
C ALA A 97 -8.61 4.90 37.36
N THR A 98 -9.22 4.42 38.45
CA THR A 98 -9.50 5.09 39.74
C THR A 98 -10.48 6.27 39.82
N ALA A 99 -11.63 6.03 40.47
CA ALA A 99 -12.03 6.74 41.69
C ALA A 99 -13.17 6.00 42.42
N GLU A 100 -12.79 5.20 43.43
CA GLU A 100 -13.67 4.68 44.48
C GLU A 100 -13.50 5.56 45.73
N VAL A 101 -14.58 5.71 46.51
CA VAL A 101 -14.71 6.28 47.87
C VAL A 101 -14.78 7.82 48.01
N ALA A 102 -16.00 8.32 48.22
CA ALA A 102 -16.23 9.43 49.15
C ALA A 102 -17.35 9.00 50.10
N ALA A 103 -16.97 8.83 51.38
CA ALA A 103 -17.85 8.64 52.53
C ALA A 103 -18.44 9.98 52.99
#